data_AF-A0A9P7D4X5-F1
#
_entry.id   AF-A0A9P7D4X5-F1
#
_cell.length_a   1.000
_cell.length_b   1.000
_cell.length_c   1.000
_cell.angle_alpha   90.00
_cell.angle_beta   90.00
_cell.angle_gamma   90.00
#
_symmetry.space_group_name_H-M   'P 1'
#
loop_
_entity.id
_entity.type
_entity.pdbx_description
1 polymer ?
#
loop_
_entity_poly.entity_id
_entity_poly.type
_entity_poly.pdbx_seq_one_letter_code
_entity_poly.pdbx_strand_id
1 'polypeptide(L)' 'FVFASLTIGLKDNIILMQPATYNIHKSPLFLPSSIVAFLSTACILSSVSIKMCWHVLKSSI' A
#
# COMPACT_ATOMS: atom_id res chain seq x y z
N PHE A 1 -6.03 -11.47 16.01
CA PHE A 1 -6.10 -10.07 16.49
C PHE A 1 -4.93 -9.21 15.99
N VAL A 2 -3.67 -9.58 16.24
CA VAL A 2 -2.48 -8.80 15.82
C VAL A 2 -2.45 -8.48 14.32
N PHE A 3 -2.75 -9.45 13.45
CA PHE A 3 -2.78 -9.25 12.00
C PHE A 3 -3.79 -8.19 11.53
N ALA A 4 -5.00 -8.20 12.10
CA ALA A 4 -6.05 -7.23 11.77
C ALA A 4 -5.67 -5.81 12.21
N SER A 5 -5.11 -5.66 13.42
CA SER A 5 -4.64 -4.36 13.93
C SER A 5 -3.48 -3.80 13.10
N LEU A 6 -2.54 -4.66 12.68
CA LEU A 6 -1.44 -4.26 11.78
C LEU A 6 -1.96 -3.82 10.41
N THR A 7 -2.90 -4.57 9.82
CA THR A 7 -3.48 -4.22 8.51
C THR A 7 -4.31 -2.95 8.55
N ILE A 8 -5.03 -2.67 9.65
CA ILE A 8 -5.71 -1.38 9.85
C ILE A 8 -4.70 -0.23 9.88
N GLY A 9 -3.62 -0.36 10.67
CA GLY A 9 -2.57 0.67 10.73
C GLY A 9 -1.89 0.93 9.38
N LEU A 10 -1.70 -0.11 8.57
CA LEU A 10 -1.18 0.01 7.19
C LEU A 10 -2.18 0.74 6.28
N LYS A 11 -3.48 0.44 6.40
CA LYS A 11 -4.54 1.11 5.64
C LYS A 11 -4.60 2.61 5.95
N ASP A 12 -4.58 2.96 7.23
CA ASP A 12 -4.67 4.36 7.66
C ASP A 12 -3.44 5.15 7.21
N ASN A 13 -2.25 4.55 7.25
CA ASN A 13 -1.03 5.15 6.70
C ASN A 13 -1.15 5.46 5.20
N ILE A 14 -1.71 4.52 4.42
CA ILE A 14 -1.92 4.72 2.99
C ILE A 14 -2.88 5.88 2.75
N ILE A 15 -4.00 5.94 3.48
CA ILE A 15 -5.04 6.98 3.32
C ILE A 15 -4.49 8.36 3.71
N LEU A 16 -3.78 8.46 4.84
CA LEU A 16 -3.21 9.72 5.33
C LEU A 16 -2.15 10.32 4.41
N MET A 17 -1.47 9.51 3.61
CA MET A 17 -0.52 9.98 2.59
C MET A 17 -1.20 10.44 1.28
N GLN A 18 -2.52 10.27 1.13
CA GLN A 18 -3.22 10.75 -0.06
C GLN A 18 -3.63 12.23 0.09
N PRO A 19 -3.75 12.97 -1.02
CA PRO A 19 -4.35 14.30 -1.01
C PRO A 19 -5.76 14.28 -0.41
N ALA A 20 -6.18 15.35 0.26
CA ALA A 20 -7.51 15.43 0.88
C ALA A 20 -8.68 15.27 -0.13
N THR A 21 -8.44 15.60 -1.40
CA THR A 21 -9.41 15.45 -2.50
C THR A 21 -9.42 14.04 -3.11
N TYR A 22 -8.58 13.14 -2.60
CA TYR A 22 -8.43 11.80 -3.13
C TYR A 22 -9.63 10.92 -2.76
N ASN A 23 -10.23 10.27 -3.76
CA ASN A 23 -11.34 9.35 -3.53
C ASN A 23 -10.83 8.07 -2.85
N ILE A 24 -11.26 7.83 -1.61
CA ILE A 24 -10.90 6.66 -0.80
C ILE A 24 -11.31 5.31 -1.43
N HIS A 25 -12.25 5.32 -2.38
CA HIS A 25 -12.70 4.13 -3.10
C HIS A 25 -11.84 3.82 -4.34
N LYS A 26 -10.86 4.67 -4.68
CA LYS A 26 -9.93 4.43 -5.79
C LYS A 26 -8.60 3.89 -5.27
N SER A 27 -7.84 3.21 -6.14
CA SER A 27 -6.49 2.71 -5.85
C SER A 27 -5.47 3.83 -5.57
N PRO A 28 -4.88 3.89 -4.36
CA PRO A 28 -4.06 5.02 -3.87
C PRO A 28 -3.00 5.50 -4.86
N LEU A 29 -2.83 6.82 -4.99
CA LEU A 29 -1.85 7.43 -5.90
C LEU A 29 -0.41 7.05 -5.54
N PHE A 30 -0.12 6.97 -4.25
CA PHE A 30 1.24 6.67 -3.77
C PHE A 30 1.20 5.49 -2.81
N LEU A 31 2.24 4.66 -2.89
CA LEU A 31 2.48 3.59 -1.93
C LEU A 31 3.55 4.08 -0.93
N PRO A 32 3.21 4.19 0.37
CA PRO A 32 4.17 4.58 1.41
C PRO A 32 5.40 3.67 1.46
N SER A 33 6.57 4.23 1.77
CA SER A 33 7.82 3.46 1.92
C SER A 33 7.75 2.42 3.05
N SER A 34 6.99 2.70 4.11
CA SER A 34 6.70 1.78 5.21
C SER A 34 5.96 0.52 4.73
N ILE A 35 4.99 0.69 3.81
CA ILE A 35 4.25 -0.41 3.18
C ILE A 35 5.16 -1.22 2.26
N VAL A 36 6.03 -0.55 1.50
CA VAL A 36 7.02 -1.23 0.66
C VAL A 36 7.99 -2.08 1.50
N ALA A 37 8.47 -1.55 2.63
CA ALA A 37 9.33 -2.29 3.54
C ALA A 37 8.60 -3.49 4.16
N PHE A 38 7.37 -3.29 4.63
CA PHE A 38 6.54 -4.37 5.15
C PHE A 38 6.33 -5.48 4.13
N LEU A 39 5.93 -5.15 2.90
CA LEU A 39 5.72 -6.11 1.82
C LEU A 39 7.02 -6.79 1.38
N SER A 40 8.14 -6.07 1.41
CA SER A 40 9.46 -6.62 1.09
C SER A 40 9.83 -7.74 2.07
N THR A 41 9.62 -7.50 3.37
CA THR A 41 9.87 -8.49 4.41
C THR A 41 8.84 -9.63 4.41
N ALA A 42 7.55 -9.30 4.28
CA ALA A 42 6.48 -10.30 4.38
C ALA A 42 6.39 -11.20 3.15
N CYS A 43 6.62 -10.66 1.96
CA CYS A 43 6.49 -11.38 0.70
C CYS A 43 7.83 -11.82 0.10
N ILE A 44 8.97 -11.44 0.72
CA ILE A 44 10.32 -11.73 0.20
C ILE A 44 10.46 -11.19 -1.24
N LEU A 45 9.98 -9.97 -1.46
CA LEU A 45 9.98 -9.32 -2.77
C LEU A 45 10.88 -8.09 -2.74
N SER A 46 11.56 -7.84 -3.86
CA SER A 46 12.33 -6.59 -4.01
C SER A 46 11.38 -5.38 -4.05
N SER A 47 11.88 -4.22 -3.64
CA SER A 47 11.12 -2.96 -3.71
C SER A 47 10.68 -2.62 -5.14
N VAL A 48 11.45 -3.04 -6.15
CA VAL A 48 11.11 -2.89 -7.57
C VAL A 48 9.93 -3.78 -7.95
N SER A 49 9.96 -5.06 -7.56
CA SER A 49 8.88 -6.01 -7.79
C SER A 49 7.57 -5.53 -7.15
N ILE A 50 7.64 -5.00 -5.91
CA ILE A 50 6.46 -4.47 -5.20
C ILE A 50 5.86 -3.27 -5.93
N LYS A 51 6.69 -2.34 -6.43
CA LYS A 51 6.20 -1.20 -7.22
C LYS A 51 5.58 -1.64 -8.54
N MET A 52 6.13 -2.66 -9.20
CA MET A 52 5.53 -3.22 -10.41
C MET A 52 4.19 -3.90 -10.12
N CYS A 53 4.08 -4.72 -9.07
CA CYS A 53 2.81 -5.31 -8.64
C CYS A 53 1.77 -4.23 -8.33
N TRP A 54 2.17 -3.17 -7.64
CA TRP A 54 1.29 -2.03 -7.36
C TRP A 54 0.82 -1.32 -8.63
N HIS A 55 1.70 -1.14 -9.61
CA HIS A 55 1.33 -0.57 -10.90
C HIS A 55 0.30 -1.43 -11.65
N VAL A 56 0.52 -2.75 -11.68
CA VAL A 56 -0.43 -3.69 -12.31
C VAL A 56 -1.79 -3.66 -11.62
N LEU A 57 -1.81 -3.65 -10.28
CA LEU A 57 -3.04 -3.53 -9.48
C LEU A 57 -3.81 -2.23 -9.76
N LYS A 58 -3.11 -1.10 -9.92
CA LYS A 58 -3.76 0.16 -10.31
C LYS A 58 -4.39 0.13 -11.69
N SER A 59 -3.80 -0.60 -12.63
CA SER A 59 -4.33 -0.70 -13.99
C SER A 59 -5.48 -1.67 -14.15
N SER A 60 -5.72 -2.54 -13.15
CA SER A 60 -6.72 -3.61 -13.20
C SER A 60 -7.95 -3.36 -12.33
N ILE A 61 -7.99 -2.26 -11.57
CA ILE A 61 -9.07 -1.80 -10.71
C ILE A 61 -9.47 -0.38 -11.14
#